data_AF-A0A3S1DVD6-F1
#
_entry.id   AF-A0A3S1DVD6-F1
#
_cell.length_a   1.000
_cell.length_b   1.000
_cell.length_c   1.000
_cell.angle_alpha   90.00
_cell.angle_beta   90.00
_cell.angle_gamma   90.00
#
_symmetry.space_group_name_H-M   'P 1'
#
loop_
_entity.id
_entity.type
_entity.pdbx_description
1 polymer ?
#
loop_
_entity_poly.entity_id
_entity_poly.type
_entity_poly.pdbx_seq_one_letter_code
_entity_poly.pdbx_strand_id
1 'polypeptide(L)'
;MIKRGPRFSVTSKQSDDSFESSDEDILKAIAQEELEISNEEKRENMPNDQEQPFHFEFLADKIVSDNKRTGRDVFHDILASVAMEQVSISYLIQAEAYKIKAFTGVAGDFPTMPTNQNINDFQNSIARVLEALVEKQKLLMRLVEVSKRILDEGEGHGDL
;
A
#
# COMPACT_ATOMS: atom_id res chain seq x y z
N MET A 1 17.75 58.63 34.67
CA MET A 1 19.19 58.84 34.45
C MET A 1 19.60 57.99 33.25
N ILE A 2 19.94 58.63 32.14
CA ILE A 2 20.17 58.03 30.83
C ILE A 2 21.68 57.75 30.67
N LYS A 3 22.07 56.54 30.24
CA LYS A 3 23.43 56.28 29.72
C LYS A 3 23.32 55.76 28.30
N ARG A 4 23.65 56.63 27.34
CA ARG A 4 23.84 56.31 25.91
C ARG A 4 25.29 55.83 25.72
N GLY A 5 25.46 54.65 25.12
CA GLY A 5 26.73 54.14 24.62
C GLY A 5 27.03 54.62 23.18
N PRO A 6 28.28 54.45 22.69
CA PRO A 6 28.87 55.32 21.68
C PRO A 6 28.53 54.96 20.23
N ARG A 7 28.56 56.00 19.39
CA ARG A 7 28.45 56.00 17.93
C ARG A 7 29.70 55.41 17.27
N PHE A 8 29.52 54.61 16.22
CA PHE A 8 30.52 54.36 15.19
C PHE A 8 30.00 54.85 13.83
N SER A 9 30.87 55.53 13.11
CA SER A 9 30.62 56.19 11.83
C SER A 9 30.96 55.31 10.62
N VAL A 10 30.03 55.35 9.66
CA VAL A 10 30.06 55.08 8.21
C VAL A 10 31.43 54.86 7.54
N THR A 11 31.49 53.84 6.67
CA THR A 11 32.15 53.96 5.36
C THR A 11 31.28 53.31 4.28
N SER A 12 31.04 54.05 3.21
CA SER A 12 30.38 53.64 1.99
C SER A 12 31.37 52.93 1.05
N LYS A 13 30.94 51.86 0.39
CA LYS A 13 31.52 51.41 -0.88
C LYS A 13 30.38 51.10 -1.86
N GLN A 14 30.34 51.89 -2.92
CA GLN A 14 29.69 51.55 -4.19
C GLN A 14 30.60 50.59 -4.97
N SER A 15 30.00 49.56 -5.55
CA SER A 15 30.44 48.80 -6.74
C SER A 15 29.30 47.79 -6.98
N ASP A 16 28.41 48.02 -7.93
CA ASP A 16 28.55 47.79 -9.37
C ASP A 16 27.71 46.57 -9.75
N ASP A 17 27.13 46.68 -10.94
CA ASP A 17 26.08 45.86 -11.50
C ASP A 17 26.36 44.36 -11.56
N SER A 18 25.24 43.64 -11.79
CA SER A 18 25.11 42.31 -12.39
C SER A 18 25.21 41.11 -11.45
N PHE A 19 24.06 40.69 -10.90
CA PHE A 19 23.55 39.29 -10.90
C PHE A 19 22.30 39.17 -10.00
N GLU A 20 21.17 39.79 -10.36
CA GLU A 20 19.86 39.54 -9.68
C GLU A 20 18.87 38.87 -10.65
N SER A 21 19.33 37.83 -11.36
CA SER A 21 18.49 37.08 -12.31
C SER A 21 18.32 35.61 -11.96
N SER A 22 19.02 35.03 -10.98
CA SER A 22 18.85 33.60 -10.69
C SER A 22 17.70 33.34 -9.72
N ASP A 23 17.53 34.14 -8.68
CA ASP A 23 16.72 33.73 -7.53
C ASP A 23 15.22 33.95 -7.76
N GLU A 24 14.83 35.01 -8.48
CA GLU A 24 13.44 35.19 -8.94
C GLU A 24 13.04 34.14 -9.98
N ASP A 25 13.97 33.75 -10.85
CA ASP A 25 13.72 32.73 -11.87
C ASP A 25 13.62 31.33 -11.24
N ILE A 26 14.40 31.05 -10.19
CA ILE A 26 14.28 29.83 -9.39
C ILE A 26 12.95 29.80 -8.63
N LEU A 27 12.53 30.91 -8.02
CA LEU A 27 11.24 30.97 -7.31
C LEU A 27 10.05 30.84 -8.27
N LYS A 28 10.13 31.40 -9.49
CA LYS A 28 9.12 31.19 -10.54
C LYS A 28 9.12 29.77 -11.06
N ALA A 29 10.29 29.13 -11.21
CA ALA A 29 10.40 27.74 -11.60
C ALA A 29 9.79 26.79 -10.56
N ILE A 30 10.05 27.01 -9.27
CA ILE A 30 9.46 26.21 -8.18
C ILE A 30 7.93 26.42 -8.12
N ALA A 31 7.46 27.66 -8.28
CA ALA A 31 6.02 27.94 -8.30
C ALA A 31 5.31 27.33 -9.52
N GLN A 32 5.98 27.28 -10.69
CA GLN A 32 5.46 26.60 -11.87
C GLN A 32 5.49 25.08 -11.72
N GLU A 33 6.51 24.51 -11.09
CA GLU A 33 6.61 23.08 -10.79
C GLU A 33 5.51 22.65 -9.80
N GLU A 34 5.25 23.44 -8.74
CA GLU A 34 4.12 23.16 -7.82
C GLU A 34 2.75 23.28 -8.49
N LEU A 35 2.58 24.23 -9.42
CA LEU A 35 1.36 24.37 -10.22
C LEU A 35 1.20 23.24 -11.25
N GLU A 36 2.29 22.71 -11.80
CA GLU A 36 2.28 21.54 -12.68
C GLU A 36 1.95 20.27 -11.88
N ILE A 37 2.56 20.05 -10.72
CA ILE A 37 2.25 18.92 -9.82
C ILE A 37 0.78 18.98 -9.36
N SER A 38 0.27 20.17 -9.00
CA SER A 38 -1.14 20.34 -8.61
C SER A 38 -2.12 20.14 -9.77
N ASN A 39 -1.70 20.38 -11.02
CA ASN A 39 -2.51 20.10 -12.21
C ASN A 39 -2.36 18.66 -12.72
N GLU A 40 -1.24 17.99 -12.45
CA GLU A 40 -1.02 16.55 -12.70
C GLU A 40 -1.88 15.72 -11.73
N GLU A 41 -1.93 16.08 -10.45
CA GLU A 41 -2.82 15.46 -9.43
C GLU A 41 -4.31 15.67 -9.75
N LYS A 42 -4.66 16.72 -10.51
CA LYS A 42 -6.02 16.97 -10.99
C LYS A 42 -6.33 16.30 -12.33
N ARG A 43 -5.31 15.81 -13.04
CA ARG A 43 -5.42 15.05 -14.30
C ARG A 43 -5.40 13.54 -14.08
N GLU A 44 -4.91 13.06 -12.94
CA GLU A 44 -5.28 11.75 -12.40
C GLU A 44 -6.70 11.79 -11.80
N ASN A 45 -7.66 12.20 -12.63
CA ASN A 45 -9.07 11.88 -12.43
C ASN A 45 -9.20 10.36 -12.44
N MET A 46 -9.40 9.82 -11.24
CA MET A 46 -9.87 8.46 -10.93
C MET A 46 -9.08 7.33 -11.61
N PRO A 47 -8.35 6.48 -10.87
CA PRO A 47 -8.29 5.10 -11.31
C PRO A 47 -9.73 4.66 -11.52
N ASN A 48 -10.04 4.29 -12.76
CA ASN A 48 -11.26 3.63 -13.11
C ASN A 48 -11.34 2.41 -12.19
N ASP A 49 -12.10 2.49 -11.09
CA ASP A 49 -12.48 1.38 -10.19
C ASP A 49 -13.34 0.35 -10.94
N GLN A 50 -13.19 0.23 -12.25
CA GLN A 50 -13.28 -1.05 -12.91
C GLN A 50 -12.01 -1.83 -12.57
N GLU A 51 -11.93 -2.28 -11.31
CA GLU A 51 -11.37 -3.58 -11.02
C GLU A 51 -12.07 -4.53 -12.00
N GLN A 52 -11.39 -4.85 -13.12
CA GLN A 52 -11.83 -5.95 -13.96
C GLN A 52 -11.98 -7.12 -12.98
N PRO A 53 -13.19 -7.69 -12.81
CA PRO A 53 -13.33 -8.84 -11.94
C PRO A 53 -12.37 -9.87 -12.49
N PHE A 54 -11.33 -10.20 -11.72
CA PHE A 54 -10.51 -11.37 -12.00
C PHE A 54 -11.51 -12.49 -12.28
N HIS A 55 -11.51 -13.02 -13.51
CA HIS A 55 -12.52 -13.96 -14.00
C HIS A 55 -12.49 -15.25 -13.14
N PHE A 56 -13.13 -15.18 -11.97
CA PHE A 56 -13.12 -16.16 -10.90
C PHE A 56 -13.84 -17.44 -11.35
N GLU A 57 -14.87 -17.25 -12.17
CA GLU A 57 -15.68 -18.30 -12.79
C GLU A 57 -14.85 -19.20 -13.73
N PHE A 58 -13.90 -18.63 -14.47
CA PHE A 58 -13.11 -19.39 -15.45
C PHE A 58 -12.18 -20.42 -14.79
N LEU A 59 -11.65 -20.10 -13.60
CA LEU A 59 -10.79 -21.01 -12.86
C LEU A 59 -11.61 -22.06 -12.08
N ALA A 60 -12.79 -21.70 -11.58
CA ALA A 60 -13.67 -22.63 -10.87
C ALA A 60 -14.25 -23.72 -11.79
N ASP A 61 -14.65 -23.36 -13.02
CA ASP A 61 -15.23 -24.32 -13.97
C ASP A 61 -14.23 -25.38 -14.45
N LYS A 62 -12.94 -25.04 -14.52
CA LYS A 62 -11.88 -26.00 -14.90
C LYS A 62 -11.61 -27.06 -13.82
N ILE A 63 -12.00 -26.81 -12.57
CA ILE A 63 -11.75 -27.71 -11.43
C ILE A 63 -12.73 -28.91 -11.41
N VAL A 64 -13.79 -28.91 -12.20
CA VAL A 64 -14.86 -29.92 -12.08
C VAL A 64 -14.87 -30.97 -13.21
N SER A 65 -14.25 -30.70 -14.36
CA SER A 65 -14.28 -31.62 -15.51
C SER A 65 -12.98 -32.43 -15.66
N ASP A 66 -12.86 -33.61 -15.03
CA ASP A 66 -12.26 -34.81 -15.66
C ASP A 66 -12.19 -36.03 -14.74
N ASN A 67 -12.50 -37.21 -15.28
CA ASN A 67 -12.60 -38.50 -14.58
C ASN A 67 -11.22 -39.22 -14.43
N LYS A 68 -10.11 -38.52 -14.71
CA LYS A 68 -8.72 -38.96 -14.51
C LYS A 68 -7.84 -37.75 -14.17
N ARG A 69 -7.89 -37.30 -12.93
CA ARG A 69 -6.99 -36.25 -12.43
C ARG A 69 -5.68 -36.86 -11.97
N THR A 70 -4.55 -36.32 -12.43
CA THR A 70 -3.23 -36.68 -11.91
C THR A 70 -2.94 -35.90 -10.62
N GLY A 71 -1.95 -36.34 -9.84
CA GLY A 71 -1.49 -35.59 -8.66
C GLY A 71 -1.06 -34.16 -9.02
N ARG A 72 -0.52 -33.97 -10.23
CA ARG A 72 -0.12 -32.67 -10.76
C ARG A 72 -1.31 -31.75 -11.02
N ASP A 73 -2.41 -32.29 -11.56
CA ASP A 73 -3.64 -31.52 -11.78
C ASP A 73 -4.23 -31.05 -10.44
N VAL A 74 -4.25 -31.94 -9.44
CA VAL A 74 -4.70 -31.60 -8.08
C VAL A 74 -3.81 -30.53 -7.45
N PHE A 75 -2.48 -30.61 -7.62
CA PHE A 75 -1.57 -29.58 -7.13
C PHE A 75 -1.79 -28.23 -7.82
N HIS A 76 -2.06 -28.21 -9.13
CA HIS A 76 -2.42 -26.99 -9.85
C HIS A 76 -3.72 -26.36 -9.31
N ASP A 77 -4.73 -27.17 -9.00
CA ASP A 77 -5.98 -26.68 -8.40
C ASP A 77 -5.76 -26.10 -7.00
N ILE A 78 -4.90 -26.74 -6.18
CA ILE A 78 -4.52 -26.22 -4.87
C ILE A 78 -3.81 -24.87 -5.01
N LEU A 79 -2.86 -24.73 -5.94
CA LEU A 79 -2.19 -23.46 -6.20
C LEU A 79 -3.17 -22.38 -6.67
N ALA A 80 -4.12 -22.73 -7.54
CA ALA A 80 -5.14 -21.79 -8.01
C ALA A 80 -6.04 -21.33 -6.85
N SER A 81 -6.48 -22.25 -5.98
CA SER A 81 -7.25 -21.92 -4.79
C SER A 81 -6.48 -21.05 -3.79
N VAL A 82 -5.18 -21.34 -3.58
CA VAL A 82 -4.32 -20.50 -2.73
C VAL A 82 -4.17 -19.10 -3.33
N ALA A 83 -3.99 -18.98 -4.64
CA ALA A 83 -3.90 -17.68 -5.31
C ALA A 83 -5.19 -16.87 -5.16
N MET A 84 -6.35 -17.51 -5.32
CA MET A 84 -7.65 -16.86 -5.08
C MET A 84 -7.78 -16.37 -3.64
N GLU A 85 -7.36 -17.17 -2.68
CA GLU A 85 -7.40 -16.77 -1.26
C GLU A 85 -6.47 -15.59 -0.97
N GLN A 86 -5.31 -15.50 -1.64
CA GLN A 86 -4.42 -14.35 -1.50
C GLN A 86 -5.06 -13.06 -2.03
N VAL A 87 -5.80 -13.13 -3.13
CA VAL A 87 -6.57 -11.98 -3.65
C VAL A 87 -7.61 -11.54 -2.60
N SER A 88 -8.35 -12.49 -2.02
CA SER A 88 -9.32 -12.20 -0.95
C SER A 88 -8.67 -11.57 0.29
N ILE A 89 -7.49 -12.05 0.71
CA ILE A 89 -6.71 -11.45 1.81
C ILE A 89 -6.31 -10.01 1.47
N SER A 90 -5.95 -9.74 0.22
CA SER A 90 -5.57 -8.40 -0.25
C SER A 90 -6.73 -7.41 -0.09
N TYR A 91 -7.94 -7.80 -0.51
CA TYR A 91 -9.13 -6.99 -0.32
C TYR A 91 -9.45 -6.75 1.16
N LEU A 92 -9.23 -7.74 2.04
CA LEU A 92 -9.42 -7.54 3.48
C LEU A 92 -8.44 -6.53 4.07
N ILE A 93 -7.16 -6.60 3.67
CA ILE A 93 -6.14 -5.62 4.08
C ILE A 93 -6.53 -4.22 3.61
N GLN A 94 -6.98 -4.08 2.36
CA GLN A 94 -7.43 -2.81 1.82
C GLN A 94 -8.64 -2.25 2.57
N ALA A 95 -9.62 -3.10 2.89
CA ALA A 95 -10.79 -2.70 3.67
C ALA A 95 -10.41 -2.20 5.07
N GLU A 96 -9.49 -2.89 5.76
CA GLU A 96 -8.98 -2.42 7.07
C GLU A 96 -8.17 -1.13 6.94
N ALA A 97 -7.40 -0.95 5.88
CA ALA A 97 -6.71 0.32 5.61
C ALA A 97 -7.69 1.48 5.42
N TYR A 98 -8.79 1.28 4.69
CA TYR A 98 -9.84 2.28 4.56
C TYR A 98 -10.53 2.59 5.88
N LYS A 99 -10.77 1.56 6.71
CA LYS A 99 -11.33 1.73 8.04
C LYS A 99 -10.40 2.53 8.95
N ILE A 100 -9.10 2.25 8.92
CA ILE A 100 -8.09 3.03 9.64
C ILE A 100 -8.11 4.48 9.18
N LYS A 101 -8.05 4.71 7.86
CA LYS A 101 -8.09 6.07 7.28
C LYS A 101 -9.36 6.83 7.68
N ALA A 102 -10.52 6.18 7.66
CA ALA A 102 -11.78 6.78 8.08
C ALA A 102 -11.79 7.11 9.59
N PHE A 103 -11.15 6.28 10.42
CA PHE A 103 -11.06 6.48 11.86
C PHE A 103 -10.06 7.58 12.24
N THR A 104 -8.87 7.58 11.64
CA THR A 104 -7.80 8.55 11.93
C THR A 104 -8.00 9.89 11.22
N GLY A 105 -8.76 9.90 10.12
CA GLY A 105 -8.82 11.03 9.20
C GLY A 105 -7.56 11.19 8.36
N VAL A 106 -7.53 12.22 7.52
CA VAL A 106 -6.46 12.45 6.52
C VAL A 106 -5.19 12.99 7.19
N ALA A 107 -5.33 13.72 8.30
CA ALA A 107 -4.22 14.38 9.00
C ALA A 107 -4.10 13.95 10.47
N GLY A 108 -4.67 12.79 10.85
CA GLY A 108 -4.76 12.40 12.26
C GLY A 108 -5.74 13.27 13.05
N ASP A 109 -6.70 13.88 12.35
CA ASP A 109 -7.71 14.79 12.88
C ASP A 109 -8.83 14.08 13.64
N PHE A 110 -8.92 12.75 13.52
CA PHE A 110 -9.93 11.90 14.16
C PHE A 110 -11.35 12.48 14.01
N PRO A 111 -11.97 12.39 12.82
CA PRO A 111 -13.16 13.16 12.45
C PRO A 111 -14.38 12.93 13.35
N THR A 112 -14.42 11.82 14.10
CA THR A 112 -15.48 11.50 15.05
C THR A 112 -15.18 11.88 16.51
N MET A 113 -14.06 12.55 16.78
CA MET A 113 -13.56 12.91 18.11
C MET A 113 -13.65 11.74 19.12
N PRO A 114 -13.03 10.59 18.82
CA PRO A 114 -13.09 9.40 19.66
C PRO A 114 -12.37 9.64 20.99
N THR A 115 -12.83 8.94 22.03
CA THR A 115 -12.10 8.92 23.30
C THR A 115 -10.85 8.04 23.20
N ASN A 116 -9.88 8.22 24.10
CA ASN A 116 -8.71 7.34 24.19
C ASN A 116 -9.10 5.86 24.35
N GLN A 117 -10.21 5.56 25.04
CA GLN A 117 -10.71 4.20 25.14
C GLN A 117 -11.13 3.67 23.76
N ASN A 118 -11.86 4.46 22.96
CA ASN A 118 -12.24 4.06 21.61
C ASN A 118 -11.03 3.88 20.69
N ILE A 119 -9.99 4.69 20.83
CA ILE A 119 -8.73 4.52 20.09
C ILE A 119 -8.06 3.20 20.46
N ASN A 120 -7.94 2.89 21.75
CA ASN A 120 -7.38 1.62 22.20
C ASN A 120 -8.21 0.42 21.73
N ASP A 121 -9.53 0.50 21.82
CA ASP A 121 -10.43 -0.57 21.36
C ASP A 121 -10.30 -0.80 19.85
N PHE A 122 -10.21 0.29 19.07
CA PHE A 122 -9.98 0.23 17.64
C PHE A 122 -8.64 -0.41 17.29
N GLN A 123 -7.55 0.03 17.91
CA GLN A 123 -6.21 -0.54 17.71
C GLN A 123 -6.16 -2.03 18.04
N ASN A 124 -6.77 -2.44 19.17
CA ASN A 124 -6.86 -3.84 19.54
C ASN A 124 -7.69 -4.65 18.53
N SER A 125 -8.74 -4.08 17.96
CA SER A 125 -9.50 -4.72 16.89
C SER A 125 -8.67 -4.94 15.64
N ILE A 126 -7.91 -3.94 15.20
CA ILE A 126 -7.02 -4.05 14.03
C ILE A 126 -5.93 -5.10 14.27
N ALA A 127 -5.31 -5.08 15.45
CA ALA A 127 -4.27 -6.05 15.81
C ALA A 127 -4.77 -7.49 15.69
N ARG A 128 -5.97 -7.80 16.21
CA ARG A 128 -6.57 -9.14 16.11
C ARG A 128 -6.83 -9.58 14.67
N VAL A 129 -7.26 -8.65 13.80
CA VAL A 129 -7.47 -8.96 12.38
C VAL A 129 -6.14 -9.28 11.70
N LEU A 130 -5.11 -8.47 11.95
CA LEU A 130 -3.76 -8.71 11.41
C LEU A 130 -3.15 -10.02 11.92
N GLU A 131 -3.32 -10.35 13.20
CA GLU A 131 -2.90 -11.63 13.77
C GLU A 131 -3.57 -12.81 13.07
N ALA A 132 -4.89 -12.75 12.86
CA ALA A 132 -5.64 -13.78 12.15
C ALA A 132 -5.17 -13.93 10.69
N LEU A 133 -4.88 -12.82 10.00
CA LEU A 133 -4.34 -12.83 8.64
C LEU A 133 -2.95 -13.46 8.56
N VAL A 134 -2.08 -13.16 9.52
CA VAL A 134 -0.74 -13.78 9.61
C VAL A 134 -0.86 -15.30 9.81
N GLU A 135 -1.74 -15.75 10.72
CA GLU A 135 -1.97 -17.19 10.91
C GLU A 135 -2.55 -17.84 9.65
N LYS A 136 -3.45 -17.16 8.95
CA LYS A 136 -3.99 -17.64 7.67
C LYS A 136 -2.91 -17.81 6.61
N GLN A 137 -2.00 -16.84 6.46
CA GLN A 137 -0.88 -16.96 5.52
C GLN A 137 0.03 -18.15 5.85
N LYS A 138 0.33 -18.38 7.13
CA LYS A 138 1.12 -19.55 7.56
C LYS A 138 0.45 -20.86 7.15
N LEU A 139 -0.87 -20.97 7.29
CA LEU A 139 -1.62 -22.16 6.88
C LEU A 139 -1.57 -22.38 5.37
N LEU A 140 -1.71 -21.32 4.57
CA LEU A 140 -1.63 -21.41 3.11
C LEU A 140 -0.25 -21.86 2.62
N MET A 141 0.83 -21.35 3.22
CA MET A 141 2.18 -21.82 2.90
C MET A 141 2.36 -23.30 3.22
N ARG A 142 1.94 -23.73 4.43
CA ARG A 142 2.02 -25.14 4.83
C ARG A 142 1.22 -26.04 3.90
N LEU A 143 0.04 -25.61 3.45
CA LEU A 143 -0.76 -26.36 2.49
C LEU A 143 0.04 -26.60 1.20
N VAL A 144 0.60 -25.55 0.60
CA VAL A 144 1.41 -25.67 -0.63
C VAL A 144 2.62 -26.58 -0.41
N GLU A 145 3.34 -26.42 0.69
CA GLU A 145 4.50 -27.24 1.03
C GLU A 145 4.14 -28.73 1.16
N VAL A 146 3.08 -29.05 1.89
CA VAL A 146 2.62 -30.42 2.10
C VAL A 146 2.13 -31.01 0.78
N SER A 147 1.33 -30.28 0.01
CA SER A 147 0.84 -30.74 -1.29
C SER A 147 1.97 -31.01 -2.27
N LYS A 148 3.02 -30.19 -2.28
CA LYS A 148 4.22 -30.43 -3.09
C LYS A 148 4.94 -31.70 -2.67
N ARG A 149 5.15 -31.93 -1.37
CA ARG A 149 5.82 -33.15 -0.87
C ARG A 149 5.07 -34.42 -1.28
N ILE A 150 3.75 -34.41 -1.17
CA ILE A 150 2.90 -35.54 -1.57
C ILE A 150 3.03 -35.81 -3.08
N LEU A 151 3.09 -34.75 -3.91
CA LEU A 151 3.31 -34.89 -5.34
C LEU A 151 4.67 -35.53 -5.64
N ASP A 152 5.73 -35.03 -5.02
CA ASP A 152 7.11 -35.51 -5.20
C ASP A 152 7.25 -37.00 -4.79
N GLU A 153 6.54 -37.44 -3.74
CA GLU A 153 6.51 -38.84 -3.27
C GLU A 153 5.72 -39.77 -4.22
N GLY A 154 4.67 -39.27 -4.87
CA GLY A 154 3.83 -40.04 -5.80
C GLY A 154 4.48 -40.33 -7.15
N GLU A 155 5.46 -39.53 -7.58
CA GLU A 155 6.19 -39.72 -8.84
C GLU A 155 7.33 -40.75 -8.73
N GLY A 156 7.70 -41.19 -7.51
CA GLY A 156 8.86 -42.06 -7.26
C GLY A 156 8.61 -43.57 -7.28
N HIS A 157 7.44 -44.08 -7.67
CA HIS A 157 7.09 -45.52 -7.64
C HIS A 157 6.76 -46.14 -9.01
N GLY A 158 7.21 -45.53 -10.11
CA GLY A 158 6.94 -46.00 -11.48
C GLY A 158 7.96 -46.93 -12.13
N ASP A 159 9.16 -47.12 -11.55
CA ASP A 159 10.26 -47.89 -12.16
C ASP A 159 10.73 -49.03 -11.24
N LEU A 160 10.02 -50.17 -11.20
CA LEU A 160 10.55 -51.48 -10.76
C LEU A 160 9.85 -52.63 -11.50
#